data_AF-A0A4U9HWC4-F1
#
_entry.id   AF-A0A4U9HWC4-F1
#
_cell.length_a   1.000
_cell.length_b   1.000
_cell.length_c   1.000
_cell.angle_alpha   90.00
_cell.angle_beta   90.00
_cell.angle_gamma   90.00
#
_symmetry.space_group_name_H-M   'P 1'
#
loop_
_entity.id
_entity.type
_entity.pdbx_description
1 polymer ?
#
loop_
_entity_poly.entity_id
_entity_poly.type
_entity_poly.pdbx_seq_one_letter_code
_entity_poly.pdbx_strand_id
1 'polypeptide(L)' 'MTISAKNVRFDDVSMWVELSDGRTLGVPLVWFPRLQHASSAEREEYELSARGIHWPLLDEDISIAGLLKGRGI' A
#
# COMPACT_ATOMS: atom_id res chain seq x y z
N MET A 1 -7.09 -18.18 7.05
CA MET A 1 -7.64 -16.97 6.41
C MET A 1 -6.47 -16.07 6.06
N THR A 2 -6.34 -15.68 4.79
CA THR A 2 -5.28 -14.76 4.36
C THR A 2 -5.77 -13.33 4.57
N ILE A 3 -4.96 -12.51 5.23
CA ILE A 3 -5.25 -11.09 5.41
C ILE A 3 -4.96 -10.38 4.08
N SER A 4 -5.92 -9.63 3.58
CA SER A 4 -5.83 -8.86 2.33
C SER A 4 -6.07 -7.38 2.60
N ALA A 5 -5.60 -6.50 1.72
CA ALA A 5 -6.02 -5.10 1.74
C ALA A 5 -7.48 -4.99 1.29
N LYS A 6 -8.20 -4.07 1.90
CA LYS A 6 -9.56 -3.64 1.53
C LYS A 6 -9.60 -2.22 1.00
N ASN A 7 -8.75 -1.35 1.54
CA ASN A 7 -8.68 0.04 1.13
C ASN A 7 -7.28 0.57 1.39
N VAL A 8 -6.85 1.52 0.57
CA VAL A 8 -5.59 2.24 0.71
C VAL A 8 -5.89 3.73 0.62
N ARG A 9 -5.40 4.49 1.59
CA ARG A 9 -5.47 5.95 1.61
C ARG A 9 -4.10 6.54 1.92
N PHE A 10 -3.91 7.78 1.54
CA PHE A 10 -2.64 8.48 1.70
C PHE A 10 -2.84 9.78 2.47
N ASP A 11 -1.84 10.16 3.26
CA ASP A 11 -1.64 11.53 3.71
C ASP A 11 -0.32 12.08 3.14
N ASP A 12 0.12 13.25 3.61
CA ASP A 12 1.32 13.91 3.10
C ASP A 12 2.59 13.06 3.19
N VAL A 13 2.68 12.14 4.16
CA VAL A 13 3.91 11.40 4.48
C VAL A 13 3.71 9.90 4.70
N SER A 14 2.48 9.41 4.75
CA SER A 14 2.14 8.03 5.11
C SER A 14 1.09 7.43 4.18
N MET A 15 1.22 6.14 3.96
CA MET A 15 0.20 5.27 3.37
C MET A 15 -0.50 4.49 4.47
N TRP A 16 -1.82 4.43 4.42
CA TRP A 16 -2.65 3.68 5.34
C TRP A 16 -3.38 2.57 4.59
N VAL A 17 -3.19 1.34 5.06
CA VAL A 17 -3.80 0.15 4.48
C VAL A 17 -4.80 -0.44 5.45
N GLU A 18 -6.06 -0.47 5.06
CA GLU A 18 -7.11 -1.17 5.80
C GLU A 18 -7.12 -2.64 5.42
N LEU A 19 -7.08 -3.51 6.42
CA LEU A 19 -6.99 -4.95 6.24
C LEU A 19 -8.34 -5.62 6.42
N SER A 20 -8.51 -6.79 5.79
CA SER A 20 -9.74 -7.57 5.86
C SER A 20 -10.11 -8.06 7.27
N ASP A 21 -9.14 -8.07 8.19
CA ASP A 21 -9.33 -8.42 9.62
C ASP A 21 -9.70 -7.22 10.51
N GLY A 22 -9.93 -6.05 9.92
CA GLY A 22 -10.34 -4.83 10.62
C GLY A 22 -9.21 -3.96 11.15
N ARG A 23 -7.94 -4.37 10.97
CA ARG A 23 -6.79 -3.53 11.33
C ARG A 23 -6.51 -2.47 10.27
N THR A 24 -5.86 -1.38 10.68
CA THR A 24 -5.26 -0.40 9.77
C THR A 24 -3.75 -0.35 10.01
N LEU A 25 -2.97 -0.51 8.95
CA LEU A 25 -1.52 -0.35 8.97
C LEU A 25 -1.13 1.01 8.43
N GLY A 26 -0.40 1.80 9.21
CA GLY A 26 0.25 3.02 8.74
C GLY A 26 1.71 2.73 8.41
N VAL A 27 2.14 3.06 7.19
CA VAL A 27 3.53 2.93 6.75
C VAL A 27 4.01 4.25 6.12
N PRO A 28 5.24 4.70 6.43
CA PRO A 28 5.77 5.93 5.83
C PRO A 28 5.94 5.80 4.30
N LEU A 29 5.51 6.81 3.55
CA LEU A 29 5.69 6.88 2.09
C LEU A 29 7.18 6.86 1.69
N VAL A 30 8.07 7.32 2.56
CA VAL A 30 9.53 7.28 2.35
C VAL A 30 10.07 5.85 2.15
N TRP A 31 9.33 4.82 2.54
CA TRP A 31 9.71 3.43 2.27
C TRP A 31 9.47 3.01 0.81
N PHE A 32 8.63 3.76 0.09
CA PHE A 32 8.23 3.50 -1.28
C PHE A 32 8.52 4.74 -2.14
N PRO A 33 9.78 4.95 -2.59
CA PRO A 33 10.16 6.15 -3.32
C PRO A 33 9.28 6.45 -4.53
N ARG A 34 8.79 5.42 -5.23
CA ARG A 34 7.86 5.59 -6.36
C ARG A 34 6.54 6.23 -5.93
N LEU A 35 5.93 5.70 -4.87
CA LEU A 35 4.71 6.29 -4.30
C LEU A 35 4.98 7.68 -3.72
N GLN A 36 6.14 7.90 -3.09
CA GLN A 36 6.51 9.21 -2.55
C GLN A 36 6.55 10.29 -3.64
N HIS A 37 7.06 9.97 -4.83
CA HIS A 37 7.15 10.91 -5.94
C HIS A 37 5.92 10.95 -6.85
N ALA A 38 4.99 9.99 -6.70
CA ALA A 38 3.75 9.94 -7.46
C ALA A 38 2.79 11.08 -7.07
N SER A 39 2.01 11.53 -8.05
CA SER A 39 0.87 12.43 -7.85
C SER A 39 -0.27 11.73 -7.10
N SER A 40 -1.20 12.49 -6.52
CA SER A 40 -2.37 11.91 -5.84
C SER A 40 -3.20 11.03 -6.77
N ALA A 41 -3.36 11.43 -8.05
CA ALA A 41 -4.06 10.64 -9.05
C ALA A 41 -3.38 9.30 -9.30
N GLU A 42 -2.05 9.28 -9.48
CA GLU A 42 -1.30 8.03 -9.68
C GLU A 42 -1.34 7.12 -8.44
N ARG A 43 -1.37 7.69 -7.23
CA ARG A 43 -1.50 6.92 -5.98
C ARG A 43 -2.89 6.33 -5.79
N GLU A 44 -3.93 6.99 -6.29
CA GLU A 44 -5.31 6.50 -6.21
C GLU A 44 -5.63 5.43 -7.27
N GLU A 45 -4.87 5.40 -8.37
CA GLU A 45 -4.95 4.36 -9.41
C GLU A 45 -4.17 3.10 -9.02
N TYR A 46 -4.78 2.29 -8.14
CA TYR A 46 -4.23 1.00 -7.69
C TYR A 46 -5.21 -0.16 -7.84
N GLU A 47 -4.65 -1.36 -7.88
CA GLU A 47 -5.38 -2.62 -7.91
C GLU A 47 -5.11 -3.44 -6.65
N LEU A 48 -6.19 -3.85 -5.98
CA LEU A 48 -6.11 -4.73 -4.82
C LEU A 48 -6.14 -6.19 -5.24
N SER A 49 -5.21 -6.97 -4.72
CA SER A 49 -5.21 -8.43 -4.86
C SER A 49 -5.32 -9.11 -3.49
N ALA A 50 -5.52 -10.43 -3.50
CA ALA A 50 -5.56 -11.23 -2.27
C ALA A 50 -4.24 -11.22 -1.48
N ARG A 51 -3.12 -10.76 -2.09
CA ARG A 51 -1.78 -10.84 -1.50
C ARG A 51 -1.06 -9.50 -1.39
N GLY A 52 -1.54 -8.46 -2.08
CA GLY A 52 -0.80 -7.21 -2.26
C GLY A 52 -1.63 -6.12 -2.91
N ILE A 53 -0.97 -4.99 -3.15
CA ILE A 53 -1.48 -3.82 -3.85
C ILE A 53 -0.53 -3.54 -5.01
N HIS A 54 -1.08 -3.33 -6.20
CA HIS A 54 -0.34 -3.06 -7.42
C HIS A 54 -0.69 -1.66 -7.94
N TRP A 55 0.32 -0.86 -8.28
CA TRP A 55 0.17 0.42 -8.97
C TRP A 55 0.67 0.28 -10.41
N PRO A 56 -0.23 0.07 -11.39
CA PRO A 56 0.17 -0.20 -12.78
C PRO A 56 0.87 0.99 -13.43
N LEU A 57 0.48 2.23 -13.08
CA LEU A 57 1.09 3.44 -13.62
C LEU A 57 2.51 3.69 -13.09
N LEU A 58 2.81 3.17 -11.90
CA LEU A 58 4.08 3.38 -11.22
C LEU A 58 5.00 2.16 -11.32
N ASP A 59 4.48 1.04 -11.84
CA ASP A 59 5.17 -0.25 -11.86
C ASP A 59 5.69 -0.61 -10.46
N GLU A 60 4.79 -0.51 -9.47
CA GLU A 60 5.08 -0.74 -8.05
C GLU A 60 4.13 -1.78 -7.47
N ASP A 61 4.69 -2.75 -6.73
CA ASP A 61 3.96 -3.85 -6.12
C ASP A 61 4.31 -3.98 -4.63
N ILE A 62 3.31 -3.83 -3.77
CA ILE A 62 3.48 -3.92 -2.32
C ILE A 62 2.75 -5.15 -1.79
N SER A 63 3.49 -6.04 -1.11
CA SER A 63 2.91 -7.23 -0.49
C SER A 63 2.36 -6.96 0.91
N ILE A 64 1.14 -7.42 1.21
CA ILE A 64 0.54 -7.30 2.55
C ILE A 64 1.35 -8.10 3.59
N ALA A 65 1.90 -9.24 3.18
CA ALA A 65 2.75 -10.05 4.04
C ALA A 65 4.09 -9.35 4.37
N GLY A 66 4.64 -8.56 3.45
CA GLY A 66 5.83 -7.74 3.67
C GLY A 66 5.55 -6.60 4.65
N LEU A 67 4.44 -5.86 4.43
CA LEU A 67 3.99 -4.80 5.33
C LEU A 67 3.78 -5.31 6.76
N LEU A 68 3.11 -6.47 6.94
CA LEU A 68 2.88 -7.07 8.25
C LEU A 68 4.17 -7.50 8.97
N LYS A 69 5.25 -7.75 8.22
CA LYS A 69 6.57 -8.08 8.78
C LYS A 69 7.44 -6.84 9.03
N GLY A 70 6.94 -5.63 8.73
CA GLY A 70 7.72 -4.40 8.79
C GLY A 70 8.85 -4.34 7.76
N ARG A 71 8.71 -5.06 6.63
CA ARG A 71 9.66 -5.04 5.52
C ARG A 71 9.01 -4.30 4.37
N GLY A 72 9.41 -3.04 4.17
CA GLY A 72 9.01 -2.22 3.01
C GLY A 72 9.77 -2.59 1.73
N ILE A 73 10.33 -3.80 1.64
CA ILE A 73 11.15 -4.33 0.55
C ILE A 73 10.85 -5.80 0.31
#